data_AF-A0A8S2P0K2-F1
#
_entry.id   AF-A0A8S2P0K2-F1
#
_cell.length_a   1.000
_cell.length_b   1.000
_cell.length_c   1.000
_cell.angle_alpha   90.00
_cell.angle_beta   90.00
_cell.angle_gamma   90.00
#
_symmetry.space_group_name_H-M   'P 1'
#
loop_
_entity.id
_entity.type
_entity.pdbx_description
1 polymer ?
#
loop_
_entity_poly.entity_id
_entity_poly.type
_entity_poly.pdbx_seq_one_letter_code
_entity_poly.pdbx_strand_id
1 'polypeptide(L)'
;MGTTVCGAQSISQVTTPDNVKRKVSLVNGTINTSSAKTSIDYNAVANAISALIPDPTTKDGYGPLFVRLARHSCATYSKTDNSGGSNGAFTPRQRLGQIKQDFPLISYADLYVLCGVVAISQMGGPKVPFRPGRVDIDPNNLIIVQQANRFPLPEDSKETMHAKFRLMGFGKKEMVTLLDAYCLGRCYTDRSGFDGPWVDHPTKFTNEYFKELIENGWKPAVVPETGKRQFEAFPKGEKLMMLPTDMHLVDDSTTREFVELYANNEQKIFDDFTHAFGRLLEFGVPGIDRNAIPYTF
;
A
#
# COMPACT_ATOMS: atom_id res chain seq x y z
N MET A 1 18.60 60.60 43.67
CA MET A 1 17.68 59.45 43.75
C MET A 1 17.65 58.81 42.37
N GLY A 2 18.32 57.68 42.20
CA GLY A 2 18.33 56.90 40.96
C GLY A 2 17.88 55.47 41.28
N THR A 3 17.01 54.89 40.47
CA THR A 3 16.48 53.54 40.62
C THR A 3 17.05 52.62 39.54
N THR A 4 17.59 51.49 39.99
CA THR A 4 18.30 50.47 39.22
C THR A 4 17.49 49.17 39.19
N VAL A 5 17.16 48.73 37.96
CA VAL A 5 17.38 47.43 37.30
C VAL A 5 17.14 46.06 38.00
N CYS A 6 16.38 45.24 37.26
CA CYS A 6 16.28 43.78 37.09
C CYS A 6 16.15 42.82 38.29
N GLY A 7 15.08 42.01 38.21
CA GLY A 7 14.99 40.67 38.77
C GLY A 7 14.99 39.59 37.68
N ALA A 8 15.60 38.46 38.00
CA ALA A 8 15.29 37.14 37.44
C ALA A 8 15.66 36.07 38.49
N GLN A 9 14.63 35.47 39.09
CA GLN A 9 14.63 34.19 39.83
C GLN A 9 14.42 33.05 38.81
N SER A 10 14.70 31.77 39.00
CA SER A 10 15.44 30.92 39.95
C SER A 10 15.33 29.50 39.37
N ILE A 11 16.42 28.72 39.32
CA ILE A 11 16.35 27.26 39.04
C ILE A 11 16.67 26.54 40.35
N SER A 12 15.73 25.76 40.87
CA SER A 12 15.89 24.94 42.08
C SER A 12 16.64 23.64 41.77
N GLN A 13 17.55 23.30 42.67
CA GLN A 13 18.30 22.03 42.74
C GLN A 13 17.45 20.89 43.36
N VAL A 14 17.88 19.63 43.23
CA VAL A 14 18.36 18.76 44.36
C VAL A 14 18.35 17.26 44.00
N THR A 15 19.58 16.71 43.96
CA THR A 15 20.15 15.39 44.37
C THR A 15 19.45 14.03 44.16
N THR A 16 20.25 13.10 43.65
CA THR A 16 20.16 11.62 43.71
C THR A 16 20.60 11.04 45.07
N PRO A 17 20.22 9.79 45.41
CA PRO A 17 21.02 8.95 46.29
C PRO A 17 21.46 7.63 45.62
N ASP A 18 22.76 7.39 45.69
CA ASP A 18 23.42 6.13 46.09
C ASP A 18 24.59 5.63 45.23
N ASN A 19 25.72 5.57 45.92
CA ASN A 19 27.07 5.27 45.49
C ASN A 19 27.32 3.76 45.43
N VAL A 20 27.84 3.27 44.30
CA VAL A 20 28.84 2.18 44.32
C VAL A 20 29.96 2.53 43.35
N LYS A 21 31.12 2.89 43.91
CA LYS A 21 32.40 2.96 43.17
C LYS A 21 32.76 1.57 42.67
N ARG A 22 32.65 1.31 41.36
CA ARG A 22 33.38 0.22 40.70
C ARG A 22 34.53 0.79 39.90
N LYS A 23 35.73 0.49 40.38
CA LYS A 23 37.02 0.69 39.70
C LYS A 23 37.03 -0.25 38.48
N VAL A 24 36.87 0.29 37.27
CA VAL A 24 37.05 -0.48 36.03
C VAL A 24 38.48 -0.27 35.56
N SER A 25 39.31 -1.30 35.73
CA SER A 25 40.64 -1.38 35.13
C SER A 25 40.50 -1.56 33.62
N LEU A 26 41.17 -0.70 32.84
CA LEU A 26 41.28 -0.85 31.40
C LEU A 26 42.13 -2.08 31.08
N VAL A 27 41.52 -3.08 30.45
CA VAL A 27 42.23 -4.20 29.80
C VAL A 27 41.99 -4.07 28.30
N ASN A 28 43.10 -3.88 27.60
CA ASN A 28 43.37 -3.92 26.16
C ASN A 28 42.24 -4.38 25.22
N GLY A 29 42.03 -3.55 24.16
CA GLY A 29 41.74 -3.91 22.76
C GLY A 29 40.60 -4.91 22.53
N THR A 30 39.45 -4.55 21.98
CA THR A 30 39.26 -3.82 20.72
C THR A 30 37.85 -3.24 20.78
N ILE A 31 37.68 -1.93 20.65
CA ILE A 31 36.35 -1.36 20.38
C ILE A 31 36.05 -1.78 18.95
N ASN A 32 35.17 -2.78 18.80
CA ASN A 32 34.61 -3.13 17.51
C ASN A 32 33.66 -1.98 17.13
N THR A 33 34.21 -0.94 16.49
CA THR A 33 33.40 0.10 15.86
C THR A 33 32.73 -0.55 14.65
N SER A 34 31.54 -1.14 14.84
CA SER A 34 30.70 -1.47 13.70
C SER A 34 30.45 -0.15 12.98
N SER A 35 30.97 0.01 11.77
CA SER A 35 30.60 1.13 10.91
C SER A 35 29.08 1.19 10.89
N ALA A 36 28.49 2.31 11.31
CA ALA A 36 27.06 2.52 11.18
C ALA A 36 26.68 2.22 9.72
N LYS A 37 25.81 1.23 9.49
CA LYS A 37 25.33 0.89 8.14
C LYS A 37 24.75 2.17 7.52
N THR A 38 25.44 2.75 6.54
CA THR A 38 24.98 3.94 5.80
C THR A 38 23.96 3.59 4.71
N SER A 39 23.71 2.30 4.48
CA SER A 39 22.78 1.78 3.47
C SER A 39 21.68 0.92 4.11
N ILE A 40 20.46 1.07 3.61
CA ILE A 40 19.28 0.29 4.04
C ILE A 40 19.40 -1.14 3.51
N ASP A 41 19.15 -2.12 4.39
CA ASP A 41 19.08 -3.54 4.04
C ASP A 41 17.62 -3.91 3.69
N TYR A 42 17.23 -3.71 2.43
CA TYR A 42 15.85 -3.91 1.99
C TYR A 42 15.38 -5.38 2.09
N ASN A 43 16.29 -6.36 2.07
CA ASN A 43 15.94 -7.76 2.31
C ASN A 43 15.55 -7.98 3.78
N ALA A 44 16.28 -7.38 4.72
CA ALA A 44 15.91 -7.43 6.14
C ALA A 44 14.56 -6.75 6.41
N VAL A 45 14.29 -5.60 5.77
CA VAL A 45 12.98 -4.91 5.88
C VAL A 45 11.88 -5.79 5.29
N ALA A 46 12.09 -6.39 4.12
CA ALA A 46 11.12 -7.28 3.47
C ALA A 46 10.80 -8.50 4.35
N ASN A 47 11.79 -9.10 5.00
CA ASN A 47 11.58 -10.20 5.94
C ASN A 47 10.74 -9.75 7.14
N ALA A 48 10.98 -8.56 7.69
CA ALA A 48 10.19 -8.03 8.79
C ALA A 48 8.73 -7.77 8.39
N ILE A 49 8.49 -7.24 7.18
CA ILE A 49 7.15 -7.09 6.60
C ILE A 49 6.48 -8.45 6.43
N SER A 50 7.20 -9.43 5.88
CA SER A 50 6.69 -10.77 5.62
C SER A 50 6.23 -11.48 6.90
N ALA A 51 6.96 -11.28 7.99
CA ALA A 51 6.61 -11.79 9.32
C ALA A 51 5.31 -11.19 9.88
N LEU A 52 4.91 -9.99 9.45
CA LEU A 52 3.64 -9.39 9.87
C LEU A 52 2.45 -9.92 9.07
N ILE A 53 2.63 -10.38 7.84
CA ILE A 53 1.51 -10.68 6.93
C ILE A 53 0.52 -11.71 7.52
N PRO A 54 0.98 -12.85 8.08
CA PRO A 54 0.10 -13.73 8.84
C PRO A 54 -0.28 -13.09 10.18
N ASP A 55 -1.54 -12.63 10.32
CA ASP A 55 -2.07 -12.10 11.58
C ASP A 55 -3.43 -12.75 11.89
N PRO A 56 -3.52 -13.61 12.94
CA PRO A 56 -4.74 -14.33 13.29
C PRO A 56 -5.84 -13.41 13.87
N THR A 57 -5.53 -12.16 14.19
CA THR A 57 -6.51 -11.17 14.69
C THR A 57 -7.31 -10.52 13.56
N THR A 58 -6.96 -10.80 12.31
CA THR A 58 -7.65 -10.30 11.11
C THR A 58 -8.16 -11.48 10.28
N LYS A 59 -9.21 -11.26 9.49
CA LYS A 59 -9.84 -12.33 8.70
C LYS A 59 -8.96 -12.84 7.55
N ASP A 60 -8.10 -11.99 7.00
CA ASP A 60 -7.30 -12.26 5.78
C ASP A 60 -5.80 -12.00 5.97
N GLY A 61 -5.33 -11.80 7.21
CA GLY A 61 -3.99 -11.27 7.48
C GLY A 61 -3.81 -9.82 7.01
N TYR A 62 -2.57 -9.32 7.04
CA TYR A 62 -2.23 -7.98 6.55
C TYR A 62 -1.89 -7.92 5.06
N GLY A 63 -1.71 -9.06 4.39
CA GLY A 63 -1.33 -9.12 2.97
C GLY A 63 -2.22 -8.23 2.08
N PRO A 64 -3.54 -8.47 2.02
CA PRO A 64 -4.44 -7.64 1.20
C PRO A 64 -4.44 -6.16 1.62
N LEU A 65 -4.31 -5.87 2.91
CA LEU A 65 -4.24 -4.50 3.41
C LEU A 65 -2.97 -3.77 2.95
N PHE A 66 -1.84 -4.46 2.90
CA PHE A 66 -0.56 -3.93 2.42
C PHE A 66 -0.57 -3.67 0.92
N VAL A 67 -1.20 -4.56 0.12
CA VAL A 67 -1.41 -4.30 -1.31
C VAL A 67 -2.31 -3.07 -1.52
N ARG A 68 -3.41 -2.97 -0.76
CA ARG A 68 -4.27 -1.78 -0.79
C ARG A 68 -3.51 -0.51 -0.39
N LEU A 69 -2.68 -0.57 0.65
CA LEU A 69 -1.86 0.56 1.10
C LEU A 69 -0.93 1.04 -0.02
N ALA A 70 -0.16 0.14 -0.62
CA ALA A 70 0.74 0.47 -1.72
C ALA A 70 -0.03 1.06 -2.92
N ARG A 71 -1.14 0.44 -3.32
CA ARG A 71 -1.97 0.94 -4.43
C ARG A 71 -2.48 2.35 -4.15
N HIS A 72 -3.06 2.58 -2.98
CA HIS A 72 -3.61 3.89 -2.60
C HIS A 72 -2.53 4.97 -2.42
N SER A 73 -1.31 4.61 -1.99
CA SER A 73 -0.22 5.59 -1.90
C SER A 73 0.26 6.03 -3.28
N CYS A 74 0.15 5.18 -4.30
CA CYS A 74 0.57 5.49 -5.67
C CYS A 74 -0.52 6.18 -6.50
N ALA A 75 -1.78 5.83 -6.29
CA ALA A 75 -2.86 6.11 -7.22
C ALA A 75 -3.50 7.52 -7.06
N THR A 76 -2.72 8.46 -6.54
CA THR A 76 -3.00 9.91 -6.56
C THR A 76 -2.25 10.64 -7.68
N TYR A 77 -1.39 9.93 -8.43
CA TYR A 77 -0.59 10.48 -9.50
C TYR A 77 -1.45 11.08 -10.62
N SER A 78 -1.03 12.24 -11.13
CA SER A 78 -1.59 12.89 -12.31
C SER A 78 -0.49 13.13 -13.32
N LYS A 79 -0.64 12.57 -14.52
CA LYS A 79 0.30 12.81 -15.64
C LYS A 79 0.20 14.22 -16.22
N THR A 80 -0.87 14.96 -15.89
CA THR A 80 -1.12 16.31 -16.43
C THR A 80 -0.19 17.34 -15.80
N ASP A 81 0.02 17.24 -14.49
CA ASP A 81 0.79 18.19 -13.69
C ASP A 81 1.93 17.52 -12.90
N ASN A 82 2.12 16.21 -13.09
CA ASN A 82 3.12 15.37 -12.43
C ASN A 82 3.02 15.36 -10.89
N SER A 83 1.87 15.74 -10.34
CA SER A 83 1.61 15.79 -8.90
C SER A 83 1.04 14.48 -8.35
N GLY A 84 1.09 14.30 -7.03
CA GLY A 84 0.70 13.05 -6.36
C GLY A 84 1.71 11.93 -6.60
N GLY A 85 1.24 10.67 -6.51
CA GLY A 85 2.10 9.50 -6.60
C GLY A 85 2.64 9.04 -5.26
N SER A 86 3.50 8.02 -5.29
CA SER A 86 3.98 7.31 -4.11
C SER A 86 5.06 8.03 -3.31
N ASN A 87 5.54 9.17 -3.80
CA ASN A 87 6.54 9.98 -3.11
C ASN A 87 5.89 10.83 -2.00
N GLY A 88 6.57 11.02 -0.89
CA GLY A 88 6.13 11.96 0.13
C GLY A 88 5.08 11.49 1.12
N ALA A 89 4.88 10.17 1.25
CA ALA A 89 4.14 9.65 2.40
C ALA A 89 4.85 10.04 3.69
N PHE A 90 4.11 10.50 4.70
CA PHE A 90 4.69 10.87 6.00
C PHE A 90 3.88 10.33 7.19
N THR A 91 2.59 10.02 6.99
CA THR A 91 1.69 9.69 8.10
C THR A 91 2.03 8.34 8.70
N PRO A 92 2.52 8.24 9.95
CA PRO A 92 2.86 6.96 10.56
C PRO A 92 1.62 6.06 10.66
N ARG A 93 1.74 4.81 10.27
CA ARG A 93 0.72 3.79 10.52
C ARG A 93 1.15 2.96 11.72
N GLN A 94 0.30 2.90 12.74
CA GLN A 94 0.62 2.27 14.03
C GLN A 94 1.23 0.86 13.87
N ARG A 95 0.71 0.04 12.95
CA ARG A 95 1.19 -1.32 12.68
C ARG A 95 2.56 -1.41 12.02
N LEU A 96 2.99 -0.37 11.31
CA LEU A 96 4.31 -0.28 10.69
C LEU A 96 5.31 0.45 11.60
N GLY A 97 4.87 0.88 12.79
CA GLY A 97 5.69 1.61 13.75
C GLY A 97 6.92 0.83 14.20
N GLN A 98 6.78 -0.46 14.50
CA GLN A 98 7.91 -1.28 14.93
C GLN A 98 8.95 -1.46 13.82
N ILE A 99 8.52 -1.78 12.60
CA ILE A 99 9.42 -1.88 11.44
C ILE A 99 10.15 -0.55 11.21
N LYS A 100 9.44 0.58 11.30
CA LYS A 100 10.07 1.90 11.15
C LYS A 100 11.06 2.22 12.29
N GLN A 101 10.83 1.73 13.51
CA GLN A 101 11.78 1.85 14.63
C GLN A 101 13.03 1.01 14.40
N ASP A 102 12.87 -0.23 13.93
CA ASP A 102 13.97 -1.16 13.66
C ASP A 102 14.80 -0.74 12.44
N PHE A 103 14.16 -0.08 11.47
CA PHE A 103 14.78 0.41 10.24
C PHE A 103 14.57 1.92 10.06
N PRO A 104 15.19 2.78 10.89
CA PRO A 104 14.89 4.21 10.92
C PRO A 104 15.24 4.94 9.61
N LEU A 105 16.17 4.38 8.82
CA LEU A 105 16.65 4.97 7.56
C LEU A 105 15.67 4.83 6.39
N ILE A 106 14.75 3.85 6.38
CA ILE A 106 13.79 3.70 5.28
C ILE A 106 12.74 4.81 5.33
N SER A 107 12.42 5.45 4.21
CA SER A 107 11.30 6.40 4.15
C SER A 107 9.97 5.65 4.36
N TYR A 108 8.96 6.30 4.95
CA TYR A 108 7.59 5.75 4.96
C TYR A 108 7.09 5.51 3.54
N ALA A 109 7.46 6.38 2.60
CA ALA A 109 7.11 6.24 1.20
C ALA A 109 7.64 4.93 0.57
N ASP A 110 8.91 4.60 0.76
CA ASP A 110 9.46 3.31 0.31
C ASP A 110 8.86 2.14 1.10
N LEU A 111 8.65 2.29 2.41
CA LEU A 111 8.08 1.25 3.25
C LEU A 111 6.66 0.84 2.78
N TYR A 112 5.82 1.80 2.39
CA TYR A 112 4.43 1.51 1.95
C TYR A 112 4.40 0.75 0.64
N VAL A 113 5.27 1.11 -0.30
CA VAL A 113 5.38 0.42 -1.57
C VAL A 113 5.98 -0.98 -1.38
N LEU A 114 7.01 -1.10 -0.55
CA LEU A 114 7.64 -2.38 -0.22
C LEU A 114 6.65 -3.35 0.43
N CYS A 115 5.77 -2.86 1.31
CA CYS A 115 4.70 -3.67 1.90
C CYS A 115 3.84 -4.36 0.83
N GLY A 116 3.45 -3.63 -0.22
CA GLY A 116 2.63 -4.18 -1.31
C GLY A 116 3.36 -5.24 -2.12
N VAL A 117 4.62 -4.99 -2.49
CA VAL A 117 5.43 -5.94 -3.29
C VAL A 117 5.68 -7.25 -2.53
N VAL A 118 6.05 -7.14 -1.25
CA VAL A 118 6.26 -8.33 -0.39
C VAL A 118 4.95 -9.10 -0.20
N ALA A 119 3.83 -8.39 0.01
CA ALA A 119 2.53 -9.01 0.17
C ALA A 119 2.06 -9.77 -1.07
N ILE A 120 2.22 -9.20 -2.28
CA ILE A 120 1.90 -9.88 -3.54
C ILE A 120 2.71 -11.18 -3.66
N SER A 121 4.02 -11.10 -3.47
CA SER A 121 4.91 -12.26 -3.58
C SER A 121 4.55 -13.35 -2.57
N GLN A 122 4.35 -13.00 -1.30
CA GLN A 122 4.02 -13.96 -0.24
C GLN A 122 2.65 -14.62 -0.41
N MET A 123 1.69 -13.95 -1.05
CA MET A 123 0.37 -14.51 -1.37
C MET A 123 0.35 -15.31 -2.69
N GLY A 124 1.52 -15.60 -3.28
CA GLY A 124 1.65 -16.44 -4.47
C GLY A 124 1.55 -15.69 -5.81
N GLY A 125 1.55 -14.36 -5.77
CA GLY A 125 1.50 -13.51 -6.96
C GLY A 125 2.85 -13.33 -7.64
N PRO A 126 2.89 -12.52 -8.72
CA PRO A 126 4.13 -12.29 -9.45
C PRO A 126 5.14 -11.45 -8.65
N LYS A 127 6.43 -11.64 -8.96
CA LYS A 127 7.52 -10.83 -8.38
C LYS A 127 7.56 -9.44 -9.04
N VAL A 128 6.91 -8.47 -8.41
CA VAL A 128 6.95 -7.07 -8.86
C VAL A 128 8.31 -6.43 -8.52
N PRO A 129 8.99 -5.79 -9.48
CA PRO A 129 10.22 -5.04 -9.21
C PRO A 129 9.99 -3.90 -8.21
N PHE A 130 10.87 -3.79 -7.22
CA PHE A 130 10.92 -2.68 -6.26
C PHE A 130 12.19 -1.85 -6.46
N ARG A 131 12.03 -0.55 -6.68
CA ARG A 131 13.13 0.41 -6.64
C ARG A 131 12.93 1.40 -5.50
N PRO A 132 13.93 1.55 -4.61
CA PRO A 132 13.90 2.56 -3.56
C PRO A 132 14.25 3.94 -4.09
N GLY A 133 14.17 4.94 -3.21
CA GLY A 133 14.53 6.33 -3.52
C GLY A 133 13.39 7.31 -3.33
N ARG A 134 12.24 6.85 -2.78
CA ARG A 134 11.19 7.77 -2.33
C ARG A 134 11.64 8.47 -1.06
N VAL A 135 11.21 9.71 -0.93
CA VAL A 135 11.53 10.59 0.19
C VAL A 135 10.24 10.98 0.89
N ASP A 136 10.26 11.03 2.22
CA ASP A 136 9.13 11.50 3.00
C ASP A 136 9.02 13.03 2.88
N ILE A 137 7.80 13.56 2.77
CA ILE A 137 7.59 15.01 2.67
C ILE A 137 7.24 15.55 4.05
N ASP A 138 7.71 16.77 4.36
CA ASP A 138 7.33 17.49 5.57
C ASP A 138 5.79 17.57 5.68
N PRO A 139 5.19 17.18 6.81
CA PRO A 139 3.74 17.23 7.00
C PRO A 139 3.10 18.61 6.73
N ASN A 140 3.85 19.71 6.80
CA ASN A 140 3.37 21.05 6.46
C ASN A 140 3.15 21.26 4.94
N ASN A 141 3.67 20.38 4.09
CA ASN A 141 3.57 20.45 2.62
C ASN A 141 2.57 19.42 2.03
N LEU A 142 1.75 18.76 2.85
CA LEU A 142 0.89 17.63 2.43
C LEU A 142 -0.20 18.00 1.40
N ILE A 143 -0.69 19.24 1.40
CA ILE A 143 -1.79 19.69 0.53
C ILE A 143 -1.41 19.60 -0.97
N ILE A 144 -0.12 19.76 -1.30
CA ILE A 144 0.38 19.69 -2.67
C ILE A 144 0.44 18.23 -3.17
N VAL A 145 0.53 17.26 -2.25
CA VAL A 145 0.84 15.85 -2.51
C VAL A 145 -0.42 14.99 -2.48
N GLN A 146 -1.35 15.27 -1.57
CA GLN A 146 -2.60 14.53 -1.43
C GLN A 146 -3.76 15.29 -2.07
N GLN A 147 -3.93 15.10 -3.39
CA GLN A 147 -5.14 15.53 -4.06
C GLN A 147 -6.22 14.46 -3.93
N ALA A 148 -7.28 14.80 -3.17
CA ALA A 148 -8.41 13.92 -2.95
C ALA A 148 -9.12 13.56 -4.27
N ASN A 149 -9.79 12.41 -4.29
CA ASN A 149 -10.68 11.95 -5.37
C ASN A 149 -10.02 11.68 -6.75
N ARG A 150 -8.70 11.49 -6.82
CA ARG A 150 -8.02 11.06 -8.06
C ARG A 150 -8.12 9.55 -8.33
N PHE A 151 -8.31 8.76 -7.28
CA PHE A 151 -8.54 7.33 -7.41
C PHE A 151 -10.01 7.03 -7.73
N PRO A 152 -10.33 6.01 -8.55
CA PRO A 152 -11.70 5.58 -8.78
C PRO A 152 -12.41 5.21 -7.49
N LEU A 153 -13.63 5.68 -7.34
CA LEU A 153 -14.53 5.30 -6.26
C LEU A 153 -15.39 4.11 -6.71
N PRO A 154 -15.81 3.24 -5.78
CA PRO A 154 -16.64 2.07 -6.12
C PRO A 154 -17.94 2.34 -6.87
N GLU A 155 -18.46 3.57 -6.78
CA GLU A 155 -19.73 3.99 -7.37
C GLU A 155 -19.52 4.92 -8.59
N ASP A 156 -18.27 5.15 -9.01
CA ASP A 156 -17.99 5.97 -10.18
C ASP A 156 -18.69 5.40 -11.42
N SER A 157 -19.12 6.30 -12.32
CA SER A 157 -19.54 5.87 -13.66
C SER A 157 -18.36 5.27 -14.41
N LYS A 158 -18.64 4.44 -15.41
CA LYS A 158 -17.63 3.88 -16.32
C LYS A 158 -16.73 4.97 -16.91
N GLU A 159 -17.30 6.08 -17.36
CA GLU A 159 -16.57 7.20 -17.97
C GLU A 159 -15.64 7.86 -16.95
N THR A 160 -16.11 8.04 -15.71
CA THR A 160 -15.35 8.63 -14.61
C THR A 160 -14.18 7.74 -14.21
N MET A 161 -14.44 6.43 -14.05
CA MET A 161 -13.42 5.42 -13.78
C MET A 161 -12.34 5.43 -14.87
N HIS A 162 -12.74 5.37 -16.14
CA HIS A 162 -11.80 5.42 -17.28
C HIS A 162 -11.03 6.75 -17.34
N ALA A 163 -11.66 7.88 -16.99
CA ALA A 163 -10.99 9.18 -16.96
C ALA A 163 -9.92 9.25 -15.87
N LYS A 164 -10.21 8.72 -14.67
CA LYS A 164 -9.26 8.67 -13.55
C LYS A 164 -8.04 7.78 -13.86
N PHE A 165 -8.24 6.61 -14.46
CA PHE A 165 -7.11 5.79 -14.93
C PHE A 165 -6.29 6.46 -16.04
N ARG A 166 -6.96 7.14 -16.98
CA ARG A 166 -6.27 7.93 -18.00
C ARG A 166 -5.45 9.08 -17.41
N LEU A 167 -5.93 9.73 -16.35
CA LEU A 167 -5.21 10.78 -15.62
C LEU A 167 -3.91 10.22 -14.99
N MET A 168 -3.96 9.00 -14.46
CA MET A 168 -2.76 8.30 -13.96
C MET A 168 -1.81 7.81 -15.06
N GLY A 169 -2.23 7.84 -16.32
CA GLY A 169 -1.41 7.37 -17.46
C GLY A 169 -1.64 5.92 -17.86
N PHE A 170 -2.75 5.31 -17.45
CA PHE A 170 -3.11 3.95 -17.79
C PHE A 170 -4.19 3.88 -18.87
N GLY A 171 -4.01 2.96 -19.82
CA GLY A 171 -5.03 2.57 -20.78
C GLY A 171 -6.04 1.56 -20.20
N LYS A 172 -7.04 1.16 -20.98
CA LYS A 172 -8.09 0.20 -20.55
C LYS A 172 -7.51 -1.14 -20.10
N LYS A 173 -6.56 -1.70 -20.86
CA LYS A 173 -5.91 -2.96 -20.51
C LYS A 173 -5.23 -2.88 -19.13
N GLU A 174 -4.44 -1.84 -18.91
CA GLU A 174 -3.71 -1.65 -17.64
C GLU A 174 -4.65 -1.34 -16.48
N MET A 175 -5.73 -0.61 -16.73
CA MET A 175 -6.81 -0.43 -15.77
C MET A 175 -7.40 -1.77 -15.32
N VAL A 176 -7.81 -2.63 -16.28
CA VAL A 176 -8.36 -3.97 -15.98
C VAL A 176 -7.33 -4.79 -15.20
N THR A 177 -6.08 -4.81 -15.66
CA THR A 177 -4.97 -5.48 -14.98
C THR A 177 -4.81 -5.01 -13.53
N LEU A 178 -4.78 -3.70 -13.27
CA LEU A 178 -4.59 -3.17 -11.91
C LEU A 178 -5.75 -3.49 -10.96
N LEU A 179 -6.93 -3.85 -11.48
CA LEU A 179 -8.09 -4.26 -10.68
C LEU A 179 -7.98 -5.72 -10.23
N ASP A 180 -7.10 -6.53 -10.81
CA ASP A 180 -6.81 -7.89 -10.35
C ASP A 180 -6.36 -7.95 -8.89
N ALA A 181 -5.83 -6.85 -8.34
CA ALA A 181 -5.56 -6.73 -6.91
C ALA A 181 -6.79 -6.97 -6.02
N TYR A 182 -8.02 -6.96 -6.56
CA TYR A 182 -9.24 -7.34 -5.86
C TYR A 182 -9.43 -8.85 -5.70
N CYS A 183 -8.59 -9.69 -6.33
CA CYS A 183 -8.45 -11.10 -5.92
C CYS A 183 -7.94 -11.25 -4.47
N LEU A 184 -7.51 -10.14 -3.84
CA LEU A 184 -7.04 -10.10 -2.47
C LEU A 184 -7.98 -9.31 -1.56
N GLY A 185 -8.32 -9.92 -0.43
CA GLY A 185 -9.04 -9.31 0.67
C GLY A 185 -10.53 -9.17 0.44
N ARG A 186 -11.10 -8.13 1.06
CA ARG A 186 -12.54 -7.90 1.12
C ARG A 186 -12.87 -6.45 1.45
N CYS A 187 -14.13 -6.09 1.19
CA CYS A 187 -14.76 -4.90 1.72
C CYS A 187 -15.23 -5.11 3.16
N TYR A 188 -15.25 -4.02 3.93
CA TYR A 188 -15.81 -3.97 5.28
C TYR A 188 -16.75 -2.76 5.40
N THR A 189 -17.88 -2.97 6.08
CA THR A 189 -18.94 -1.98 6.24
C THR A 189 -18.44 -0.74 6.99
N ASP A 190 -17.63 -0.92 8.03
CA ASP A 190 -17.04 0.15 8.85
C ASP A 190 -15.92 0.95 8.17
N ARG A 191 -15.41 0.49 7.03
CA ARG A 191 -14.32 1.14 6.28
C ARG A 191 -14.77 1.76 4.98
N SER A 192 -15.50 1.00 4.16
CA SER A 192 -15.91 1.41 2.81
C SER A 192 -17.43 1.49 2.65
N GLY A 193 -18.19 0.97 3.61
CA GLY A 193 -19.64 0.80 3.50
C GLY A 193 -20.09 -0.42 2.70
N PHE A 194 -19.21 -0.99 1.87
CA PHE A 194 -19.41 -2.25 1.17
C PHE A 194 -19.07 -3.46 2.04
N ASP A 195 -19.58 -4.65 1.70
CA ASP A 195 -19.36 -5.87 2.48
C ASP A 195 -19.09 -7.11 1.64
N GLY A 196 -18.07 -7.87 2.04
CA GLY A 196 -17.76 -9.19 1.47
C GLY A 196 -16.47 -9.23 0.64
N PRO A 197 -15.92 -10.44 0.41
CA PRO A 197 -14.81 -10.67 -0.51
C PRO A 197 -15.28 -10.76 -1.96
N TRP A 198 -14.37 -10.51 -2.90
CA TRP A 198 -14.61 -10.69 -4.33
C TRP A 198 -14.47 -12.15 -4.79
N VAL A 199 -13.69 -12.94 -4.06
CA VAL A 199 -13.27 -14.30 -4.41
C VAL A 199 -13.33 -15.21 -3.18
N ASP A 200 -13.31 -16.53 -3.38
CA ASP A 200 -13.36 -17.52 -2.29
C ASP A 200 -12.01 -17.59 -1.54
N HIS A 201 -10.90 -17.32 -2.24
CA HIS A 201 -9.54 -17.36 -1.67
C HIS A 201 -8.87 -15.98 -1.58
N PRO A 202 -9.37 -15.05 -0.74
CA PRO A 202 -8.92 -13.65 -0.70
C PRO A 202 -7.50 -13.45 -0.15
N THR A 203 -6.74 -14.51 0.10
CA THR A 203 -5.34 -14.46 0.55
C THR A 203 -4.40 -15.14 -0.44
N LYS A 204 -4.87 -15.47 -1.65
CA LYS A 204 -4.08 -16.04 -2.73
C LYS A 204 -4.20 -15.16 -3.95
N PHE A 205 -3.07 -14.70 -4.48
CA PHE A 205 -3.05 -13.95 -5.72
C PHE A 205 -3.20 -14.95 -6.87
N THR A 206 -4.35 -14.89 -7.54
CA THR A 206 -4.74 -15.79 -8.64
C THR A 206 -5.60 -15.01 -9.62
N ASN A 207 -5.96 -15.61 -10.75
CA ASN A 207 -6.91 -14.99 -11.68
C ASN A 207 -8.40 -15.17 -11.30
N GLU A 208 -8.69 -15.59 -10.05
CA GLU A 208 -10.04 -15.91 -9.57
C GLU A 208 -10.99 -14.70 -9.70
N TYR A 209 -10.53 -13.47 -9.47
CA TYR A 209 -11.35 -12.26 -9.64
C TYR A 209 -11.99 -12.16 -11.03
N PHE A 210 -11.22 -12.44 -12.09
CA PHE A 210 -11.73 -12.40 -13.46
C PHE A 210 -12.64 -13.58 -13.79
N LYS A 211 -12.36 -14.76 -13.23
CA LYS A 211 -13.26 -15.92 -13.35
C LYS A 211 -14.60 -15.64 -12.70
N GLU A 212 -14.60 -15.14 -11.45
CA GLU A 212 -15.82 -14.85 -10.71
C GLU A 212 -16.68 -13.80 -11.44
N LEU A 213 -16.06 -12.82 -12.13
CA LEU A 213 -16.75 -11.82 -12.95
C LEU A 213 -17.55 -12.40 -14.12
N ILE A 214 -17.09 -13.49 -14.75
CA ILE A 214 -17.69 -14.02 -15.99
C ILE A 214 -18.37 -15.37 -15.84
N GLU A 215 -18.03 -16.14 -14.80
CA GLU A 215 -18.55 -17.50 -14.57
C GLU A 215 -19.78 -17.50 -13.65
N ASN A 216 -19.96 -16.48 -12.80
CA ASN A 216 -21.12 -16.38 -11.91
C ASN A 216 -22.24 -15.48 -12.45
N GLY A 217 -23.45 -15.75 -11.98
CA GLY A 217 -24.54 -14.79 -12.04
C GLY A 217 -24.40 -13.75 -10.92
N TRP A 218 -24.60 -12.47 -11.25
CA TRP A 218 -24.56 -11.35 -10.31
C TRP A 218 -25.93 -10.67 -10.24
N LYS A 219 -26.45 -10.50 -9.02
CA LYS A 219 -27.70 -9.76 -8.79
C LYS A 219 -27.42 -8.47 -8.00
N PRO A 220 -28.11 -7.36 -8.28
CA PRO A 220 -28.04 -6.17 -7.45
C PRO A 220 -28.47 -6.47 -6.00
N ALA A 221 -27.76 -5.89 -5.06
CA ALA A 221 -28.00 -6.00 -3.62
C ALA A 221 -27.72 -4.66 -2.92
N VAL A 222 -28.19 -4.55 -1.68
CA VAL A 222 -27.95 -3.39 -0.83
C VAL A 222 -27.38 -3.88 0.49
N VAL A 223 -26.26 -3.29 0.92
CA VAL A 223 -25.68 -3.54 2.24
C VAL A 223 -26.63 -2.97 3.30
N PRO A 224 -27.23 -3.80 4.17
CA PRO A 224 -28.26 -3.34 5.12
C PRO A 224 -27.78 -2.24 6.05
N GLU A 225 -26.53 -2.31 6.51
CA GLU A 225 -25.95 -1.40 7.51
C GLU A 225 -25.70 0.01 6.95
N THR A 226 -25.45 0.13 5.64
CA THR A 226 -24.93 1.38 5.05
C THR A 226 -25.77 1.90 3.89
N GLY A 227 -26.69 1.09 3.36
CA GLY A 227 -27.48 1.40 2.17
C GLY A 227 -26.66 1.39 0.87
N LYS A 228 -25.39 0.98 0.90
CA LYS A 228 -24.55 0.93 -0.31
C LYS A 228 -25.05 -0.14 -1.27
N ARG A 229 -25.17 0.22 -2.55
CA ARG A 229 -25.50 -0.72 -3.62
C ARG A 229 -24.27 -1.49 -4.04
N GLN A 230 -24.37 -2.82 -4.06
CA GLN A 230 -23.34 -3.71 -4.59
C GLN A 230 -24.01 -4.86 -5.36
N PHE A 231 -23.24 -5.83 -5.79
CA PHE A 231 -23.74 -7.05 -6.39
C PHE A 231 -23.38 -8.25 -5.52
N GLU A 232 -24.23 -9.27 -5.54
CA GLU A 232 -24.00 -10.55 -4.85
C GLU A 232 -24.08 -11.70 -5.85
N ALA A 233 -23.24 -12.71 -5.64
CA ALA A 233 -23.22 -13.90 -6.49
C ALA A 233 -24.51 -14.73 -6.29
N PHE A 234 -25.01 -15.34 -7.36
CA PHE A 234 -26.14 -16.25 -7.36
C PHE A 234 -25.94 -17.40 -8.37
N PRO A 235 -26.24 -18.67 -8.01
CA PRO A 235 -26.83 -19.16 -6.77
C PRO A 235 -25.82 -19.56 -5.68
N LYS A 236 -24.67 -18.88 -5.57
CA LYS A 236 -23.57 -19.26 -4.66
C LYS A 236 -24.01 -19.31 -3.19
N GLY A 237 -23.50 -20.30 -2.45
CA GLY A 237 -23.79 -20.49 -1.02
C GLY A 237 -23.01 -19.55 -0.10
N GLU A 238 -21.78 -19.18 -0.49
CA GLU A 238 -20.97 -18.19 0.22
C GLU A 238 -21.18 -16.79 -0.39
N LYS A 239 -21.21 -15.77 0.48
CA LYS A 239 -21.44 -14.37 0.08
C LYS A 239 -20.18 -13.80 -0.58
N LEU A 240 -20.12 -13.87 -1.91
CA LEU A 240 -19.23 -13.05 -2.72
C LEU A 240 -19.92 -11.77 -3.18
N MET A 241 -19.12 -10.76 -3.47
CA MET A 241 -19.58 -9.46 -3.91
C MET A 241 -18.79 -8.90 -5.08
N MET A 242 -19.44 -8.01 -5.82
CA MET A 242 -18.79 -7.11 -6.79
C MET A 242 -19.26 -5.68 -6.52
N LEU A 243 -18.36 -4.71 -6.71
CA LEU A 243 -18.68 -3.30 -6.69
C LEU A 243 -19.37 -2.88 -8.00
N PRO A 244 -20.13 -1.77 -8.01
CA PRO A 244 -20.65 -1.21 -9.26
C PRO A 244 -19.57 -0.99 -10.33
N THR A 245 -18.36 -0.56 -9.94
CA THR A 245 -17.23 -0.40 -10.88
C THR A 245 -16.69 -1.72 -11.45
N ASP A 246 -16.84 -2.83 -10.73
CA ASP A 246 -16.39 -4.13 -11.22
C ASP A 246 -17.30 -4.60 -12.37
N MET A 247 -18.61 -4.35 -12.26
CA MET A 247 -19.58 -4.69 -13.29
C MET A 247 -19.37 -3.91 -14.60
N HIS A 248 -18.85 -2.68 -14.53
CA HIS A 248 -18.50 -1.91 -15.74
C HIS A 248 -17.49 -2.65 -16.63
N LEU A 249 -16.65 -3.52 -16.06
CA LEU A 249 -15.63 -4.25 -16.82
C LEU A 249 -16.22 -5.29 -17.76
N VAL A 250 -17.34 -5.91 -17.38
CA VAL A 250 -18.01 -6.96 -18.15
C VAL A 250 -19.14 -6.41 -19.03
N ASP A 251 -19.66 -5.22 -18.71
CA ASP A 251 -20.70 -4.51 -19.48
C ASP A 251 -20.13 -3.74 -20.70
N ASP A 252 -18.84 -3.42 -20.71
CA ASP A 252 -18.15 -2.79 -21.84
C ASP A 252 -17.31 -3.82 -22.61
N SER A 253 -17.65 -4.05 -23.88
CA SER A 253 -16.95 -5.03 -24.73
C SER A 253 -15.43 -4.77 -24.84
N THR A 254 -15.01 -3.51 -24.77
CA THR A 254 -13.60 -3.11 -24.87
C THR A 254 -12.78 -3.34 -23.61
N THR A 255 -13.43 -3.59 -22.47
CA THR A 255 -12.77 -4.06 -21.24
C THR A 255 -13.00 -5.54 -21.03
N ARG A 256 -14.16 -6.05 -21.46
CA ARG A 256 -14.54 -7.46 -21.35
C ARG A 256 -13.55 -8.38 -22.06
N GLU A 257 -13.03 -7.98 -23.22
CA GLU A 257 -11.99 -8.77 -23.92
C GLU A 257 -10.76 -9.05 -23.05
N PHE A 258 -10.38 -8.11 -22.17
CA PHE A 258 -9.25 -8.29 -21.24
C PHE A 258 -9.66 -9.12 -20.04
N VAL A 259 -10.89 -8.97 -19.54
CA VAL A 259 -11.43 -9.81 -18.47
C VAL A 259 -11.42 -11.28 -18.90
N GLU A 260 -11.94 -11.58 -20.09
CA GLU A 260 -11.98 -12.93 -20.65
C GLU A 260 -10.56 -13.48 -20.92
N LEU A 261 -9.63 -12.64 -21.41
CA LEU A 261 -8.23 -13.02 -21.56
C LEU A 261 -7.62 -13.46 -20.22
N TYR A 262 -7.81 -12.67 -19.17
CA TYR A 262 -7.19 -12.92 -17.86
C TYR A 262 -7.85 -14.06 -17.09
N ALA A 263 -9.17 -14.24 -17.21
CA ALA A 263 -9.87 -15.39 -16.66
C ALA A 263 -9.37 -16.72 -17.24
N ASN A 264 -9.00 -16.73 -18.52
CA ASN A 264 -8.51 -17.92 -19.23
C ASN A 264 -6.98 -18.10 -19.20
N ASN A 265 -6.22 -17.12 -18.71
CA ASN A 265 -4.76 -17.18 -18.74
C ASN A 265 -4.13 -16.47 -17.53
N GLU A 266 -3.89 -17.24 -16.46
CA GLU A 266 -3.31 -16.75 -15.21
C GLU A 266 -1.89 -16.19 -15.39
N GLN A 267 -1.04 -16.87 -16.15
CA GLN A 267 0.32 -16.37 -16.41
C GLN A 267 0.27 -15.01 -17.11
N LYS A 268 -0.69 -14.81 -18.03
CA LYS A 268 -0.81 -13.55 -18.76
C LYS A 268 -1.20 -12.40 -17.84
N ILE A 269 -2.11 -12.61 -16.90
CA ILE A 269 -2.41 -11.56 -15.92
C ILE A 269 -1.22 -11.30 -15.00
N PHE A 270 -0.47 -12.32 -14.59
CA PHE A 270 0.73 -12.13 -13.76
C PHE A 270 1.79 -11.27 -14.46
N ASP A 271 2.04 -11.54 -15.74
CA ASP A 271 3.01 -10.78 -16.55
C ASP A 271 2.55 -9.32 -16.73
N ASP A 272 1.29 -9.12 -17.13
CA ASP A 272 0.75 -7.77 -17.35
C ASP A 272 0.63 -6.99 -16.04
N PHE A 273 0.29 -7.67 -14.93
CA PHE A 273 0.22 -7.08 -13.60
C PHE A 273 1.58 -6.64 -13.09
N THR A 274 2.62 -7.45 -13.30
CA THR A 274 4.00 -7.08 -12.98
C THR A 274 4.38 -5.75 -13.64
N HIS A 275 4.05 -5.59 -14.91
CA HIS A 275 4.33 -4.37 -15.67
C HIS A 275 3.47 -3.19 -15.20
N ALA A 276 2.14 -3.35 -15.14
CA ALA A 276 1.22 -2.26 -14.80
C ALA A 276 1.39 -1.79 -13.35
N PHE A 277 1.50 -2.73 -12.41
CA PHE A 277 1.72 -2.42 -10.99
C PHE A 277 3.12 -1.83 -10.79
N GLY A 278 4.17 -2.39 -11.39
CA GLY A 278 5.52 -1.79 -11.36
C GLY A 278 5.54 -0.34 -11.84
N ARG A 279 4.85 -0.04 -12.94
CA ARG A 279 4.66 1.34 -13.42
C ARG A 279 3.92 2.22 -12.41
N LEU A 280 2.83 1.72 -11.84
CA LEU A 280 2.06 2.44 -10.81
C LEU A 280 2.95 2.83 -9.62
N LEU A 281 3.84 1.93 -9.19
CA LEU A 281 4.73 2.19 -8.06
C LEU A 281 5.72 3.34 -8.32
N GLU A 282 6.19 3.52 -9.56
CA GLU A 282 7.30 4.43 -9.90
C GLU A 282 6.88 5.76 -10.56
N PHE A 283 5.61 5.90 -10.93
CA PHE A 283 5.10 7.10 -11.57
C PHE A 283 5.16 8.34 -10.67
N GLY A 284 5.64 9.44 -11.26
CA GLY A 284 5.82 10.72 -10.58
C GLY A 284 6.94 10.76 -9.54
N VAL A 285 7.75 9.70 -9.39
CA VAL A 285 8.82 9.67 -8.39
C VAL A 285 10.14 10.20 -8.99
N PRO A 286 10.65 11.37 -8.53
CA PRO A 286 11.85 11.98 -9.12
C PRO A 286 13.15 11.26 -8.77
N GLY A 287 13.25 10.68 -7.56
CA GLY A 287 14.50 10.15 -6.99
C GLY A 287 14.81 8.68 -7.29
N ILE A 288 13.95 7.97 -8.04
CA ILE A 288 14.19 6.56 -8.37
C ILE A 288 15.18 6.45 -9.53
N ASP A 289 16.29 5.75 -9.30
CA ASP A 289 17.21 5.32 -10.35
C ASP A 289 16.59 4.16 -11.14
N ARG A 290 16.05 4.47 -12.32
CA ARG A 290 15.41 3.49 -13.20
C ARG A 290 16.41 2.57 -13.92
N ASN A 291 17.70 2.90 -13.90
CA ASN A 291 18.76 2.08 -14.48
C ASN A 291 19.33 1.07 -13.46
N ALA A 292 19.11 1.30 -12.17
CA ALA A 292 19.49 0.35 -11.13
C ALA A 292 18.72 -0.97 -11.30
N ILE A 293 19.41 -2.07 -10.99
CA ILE A 293 18.80 -3.39 -10.86
C ILE A 293 17.79 -3.32 -9.71
N PRO A 294 16.48 -3.54 -9.98
CA PRO A 294 15.47 -3.49 -8.94
C PRO A 294 15.59 -4.67 -7.98
N TYR A 295 15.12 -4.49 -6.76
CA TYR A 295 14.92 -5.58 -5.83
C TYR A 295 13.71 -6.43 -6.26
N THR A 296 13.80 -7.72 -6.00
CA THR A 296 12.68 -8.66 -6.12
C THR A 296 12.71 -9.56 -4.91
N PHE A 297 11.56 -9.77 -4.27
CA PHE A 297 11.43 -10.56 -3.05
C PHE A 297 10.69 -11.86 -3.38
#